data_AF-A0A7X9E5X6-F1
#
_entry.id   AF-A0A7X9E5X6-F1
#
_cell.length_a   1.000
_cell.length_b   1.000
_cell.length_c   1.000
_cell.angle_alpha   90.00
_cell.angle_beta   90.00
_cell.angle_gamma   90.00
#
_symmetry.space_group_name_H-M   'P 1'
#
loop_
_entity.id
_entity.type
_entity.pdbx_description
1 polymer ?
#
loop_
_entity_poly.entity_id
_entity_poly.type
_entity_poly.pdbx_seq_one_letter_code
_entity_poly.pdbx_strand_id
1 'polypeptide(L)'
;MSIKEFISFLFLFYLAPLNLIHPQERANLIVAKDGTGNYKTISEALNAAPEQNERTFIILVKNGTYNEKLYVTKSNIAIVGEDRDSTKIVYAELRRNWLAQPNRTDWGSGTINIDSTVVGFTLANLTVHNNYGSLYGDHDHQFAIRGWGTKIIFLNCNIIADGGDTVALWHPQGMYYHSNCYFEGWVDYVCPQGWCYITDSKFFGHNLSASLWHNGSENKDQKFVIRYSYFDGVPGFPLGRHHRDAQIYLLDCIFSENMADIPIYWPVSPNAVTWKWGERHYFYNCQRIGGDYDWFKDNLHEAENSPKPEIINAQWTFDNKWDPENEMTPVLPFVSLPSPRNGSYYNNERTVLKWVTSRNAVSFNVYFWKSIYPQALKRGEKLKTGTHASGEPAFVRNQKENYFDPGNLEQNSTYYWRIDEVLSDGSIKTGTLWHFTTK
;
A
#
# COMPACT_ATOMS: atom_id res chain seq x y z
N MET A 1 -6.53 -82.96 26.33
CA MET A 1 -5.32 -82.30 26.88
C MET A 1 -4.39 -82.11 25.70
N SER A 2 -4.34 -80.98 24.97
CA SER A 2 -3.89 -79.61 25.27
C SER A 2 -4.18 -78.75 23.99
N ILE A 3 -4.93 -77.64 24.03
CA ILE A 3 -4.45 -76.22 24.04
C ILE A 3 -3.43 -75.96 22.90
N LYS A 4 -3.85 -75.48 21.71
CA LYS A 4 -4.27 -74.13 21.23
C LYS A 4 -3.12 -73.41 20.50
N GLU A 5 -3.40 -73.10 19.23
CA GLU A 5 -2.61 -72.32 18.29
C GLU A 5 -2.48 -70.85 18.73
N PHE A 6 -1.29 -70.26 18.59
CA PHE A 6 -1.04 -68.84 18.79
C PHE A 6 -0.88 -68.16 17.42
N ILE A 7 -1.91 -67.46 16.97
CA ILE A 7 -1.84 -66.53 15.84
C ILE A 7 -1.46 -65.16 16.40
N SER A 8 -0.31 -64.64 15.97
CA SER A 8 0.17 -63.31 16.34
C SER A 8 -0.50 -62.27 15.42
N PHE A 9 -1.45 -61.50 15.96
CA PHE A 9 -2.02 -60.33 15.28
C PHE A 9 -1.21 -59.08 15.66
N LEU A 10 -0.34 -58.64 14.76
CA LEU A 10 0.35 -57.35 14.86
C LEU A 10 -0.60 -56.27 14.30
N PHE A 11 -1.28 -55.53 15.16
CA PHE A 11 -2.05 -54.35 14.76
C PHE A 11 -1.07 -53.20 14.46
N LEU A 12 -0.74 -52.99 13.18
CA LEU A 12 -0.20 -51.71 12.73
C LEU A 12 -1.34 -50.66 12.77
N PHE A 13 -1.30 -49.77 13.76
CA PHE A 13 -2.07 -48.53 13.69
C PHE A 13 -1.46 -47.64 12.61
N TYR A 14 -2.09 -47.63 11.43
CA TYR A 14 -1.91 -46.55 10.45
C TYR A 14 -2.50 -45.28 11.05
N LEU A 15 -1.66 -44.44 11.68
CA LEU A 15 -1.99 -43.04 11.91
C LEU A 15 -2.03 -42.36 10.54
N ALA A 16 -3.22 -42.26 9.95
CA ALA A 16 -3.43 -41.32 8.86
C ALA A 16 -3.07 -39.92 9.39
N PRO A 17 -2.30 -39.10 8.64
CA PRO A 17 -2.08 -37.72 9.05
C PRO A 17 -3.45 -37.06 9.20
N LEU A 18 -3.70 -36.45 10.37
CA LEU A 18 -4.81 -35.51 10.51
C LEU A 18 -4.59 -34.45 9.44
N ASN A 19 -5.37 -34.51 8.36
CA ASN A 19 -5.58 -33.34 7.51
C ASN A 19 -6.34 -32.35 8.39
N LEU A 20 -5.58 -31.50 9.10
CA LEU A 20 -6.11 -30.24 9.57
C LEU A 20 -6.75 -29.58 8.35
N ILE A 21 -8.07 -29.48 8.37
CA ILE A 21 -8.81 -28.64 7.42
C ILE A 21 -8.32 -27.24 7.73
N HIS A 22 -7.24 -26.81 7.09
CA HIS A 22 -6.92 -25.41 7.06
C HIS A 22 -8.11 -24.71 6.42
N PRO A 23 -8.70 -23.67 7.05
CA PRO A 23 -9.63 -22.81 6.34
C PRO A 23 -8.98 -22.47 5.00
N GLN A 24 -9.70 -22.71 3.91
CA GLN A 24 -9.11 -22.78 2.58
C GLN A 24 -8.28 -21.53 2.29
N GLU A 25 -6.95 -21.62 2.50
CA GLU A 25 -6.03 -20.53 2.24
C GLU A 25 -5.88 -20.43 0.74
N ARG A 26 -6.37 -19.33 0.15
CA ARG A 26 -6.41 -19.14 -1.31
C ARG A 26 -5.10 -18.60 -1.88
N ALA A 27 -3.97 -19.03 -1.31
CA ALA A 27 -2.64 -18.79 -1.85
C ALA A 27 -2.21 -19.94 -2.78
N ASN A 28 -1.40 -19.63 -3.80
CA ASN A 28 -0.84 -20.64 -4.70
C ASN A 28 0.38 -21.33 -4.08
N LEU A 29 1.22 -20.57 -3.36
CA LEU A 29 2.36 -21.07 -2.61
C LEU A 29 2.41 -20.42 -1.23
N ILE A 30 2.89 -21.19 -0.25
CA ILE A 30 3.16 -20.72 1.11
C ILE A 30 4.67 -20.83 1.36
N VAL A 31 5.26 -19.76 1.86
CA VAL A 31 6.65 -19.70 2.31
C VAL A 31 6.67 -19.64 3.84
N ALA A 32 7.35 -20.58 4.49
CA ALA A 32 7.48 -20.59 5.94
C ALA A 32 8.89 -21.07 6.36
N LYS A 33 9.60 -20.27 7.16
CA LYS A 33 10.99 -20.57 7.55
C LYS A 33 11.12 -21.86 8.38
N ASP A 34 10.06 -22.22 9.11
CA ASP A 34 9.98 -23.43 9.93
C ASP A 34 9.75 -24.71 9.11
N GLY A 35 9.52 -24.60 7.79
CA GLY A 35 9.26 -25.73 6.91
C GLY A 35 7.79 -26.18 6.85
N THR A 36 6.86 -25.42 7.44
CA THR A 36 5.41 -25.70 7.35
C THR A 36 4.78 -25.27 6.02
N GLY A 37 5.50 -24.50 5.21
CA GLY A 37 5.09 -24.05 3.87
C GLY A 37 5.63 -24.94 2.75
N ASN A 38 5.31 -24.59 1.51
CA ASN A 38 5.86 -25.21 0.30
C ASN A 38 7.37 -24.95 0.15
N TYR A 39 7.83 -23.75 0.54
CA TYR A 39 9.23 -23.32 0.46
C TYR A 39 9.68 -22.65 1.76
N LYS A 40 11.00 -22.59 1.99
CA LYS A 40 11.57 -21.89 3.15
C LYS A 40 11.97 -20.45 2.82
N THR A 41 12.21 -20.16 1.55
CA THR A 41 12.60 -18.85 1.05
C THR A 41 11.61 -18.30 0.04
N ILE A 42 11.56 -16.98 -0.07
CA ILE A 42 10.71 -16.27 -1.04
C ILE A 42 11.27 -16.46 -2.45
N SER A 43 12.60 -16.48 -2.58
CA SER A 43 13.29 -16.71 -3.86
C SER A 43 12.95 -18.06 -4.49
N GLU A 44 12.89 -19.14 -3.70
CA GLU A 44 12.46 -20.46 -4.19
C GLU A 44 11.02 -20.43 -4.70
N ALA A 45 10.12 -19.75 -4.00
CA ALA A 45 8.72 -19.62 -4.41
C ALA A 45 8.56 -18.78 -5.70
N LEU A 46 9.33 -17.69 -5.85
CA LEU A 46 9.37 -16.89 -7.09
C LEU A 46 9.91 -17.70 -8.27
N ASN A 47 10.93 -18.51 -8.05
CA ASN A 47 11.48 -19.40 -9.07
C ASN A 47 10.48 -20.49 -9.48
N ALA A 48 9.71 -21.01 -8.53
CA ALA A 48 8.70 -22.04 -8.78
C ALA A 48 7.40 -21.52 -9.41
N ALA A 49 7.11 -20.21 -9.33
CA ALA A 49 5.93 -19.64 -9.96
C ALA A 49 5.94 -19.84 -11.49
N PRO A 50 4.80 -20.04 -12.17
CA PRO A 50 4.74 -20.15 -13.62
C PRO A 50 5.27 -18.89 -14.31
N GLU A 51 5.92 -19.06 -15.47
CA GLU A 51 6.41 -17.94 -16.30
C GLU A 51 5.28 -17.01 -16.77
N GLN A 52 4.11 -17.58 -17.02
CA GLN A 52 2.92 -16.84 -17.46
C GLN A 52 1.76 -17.15 -16.53
N ASN A 53 1.16 -16.09 -15.96
CA ASN A 53 0.05 -16.17 -15.04
C ASN A 53 -1.16 -15.41 -15.60
N GLU A 54 -2.23 -16.12 -15.94
CA GLU A 54 -3.49 -15.50 -16.41
C GLU A 54 -4.25 -14.80 -15.28
N ARG A 55 -4.05 -15.26 -14.04
CA ARG A 55 -4.59 -14.68 -12.80
C ARG A 55 -3.43 -14.43 -11.84
N THR A 56 -3.62 -13.50 -10.91
CA THR A 56 -2.60 -13.22 -9.88
C THR A 56 -2.19 -14.48 -9.14
N PHE A 57 -0.91 -14.84 -9.24
CA PHE A 57 -0.31 -15.96 -8.53
C PHE A 57 0.19 -15.49 -7.17
N ILE A 58 -0.45 -15.97 -6.10
CA ILE A 58 -0.28 -15.48 -4.73
C ILE A 58 0.74 -16.36 -3.99
N ILE A 59 1.82 -15.73 -3.55
CA ILE A 59 2.83 -16.29 -2.64
C ILE A 59 2.57 -15.71 -1.26
N LEU A 60 2.03 -16.52 -0.35
CA LEU A 60 1.84 -16.15 1.06
C LEU A 60 3.12 -16.42 1.84
N VAL A 61 3.65 -15.41 2.53
CA VAL A 61 4.86 -15.47 3.33
C VAL A 61 4.48 -15.41 4.81
N LYS A 62 4.76 -16.48 5.54
CA LYS A 62 4.49 -16.56 6.99
C LYS A 62 5.33 -15.58 7.79
N ASN A 63 4.98 -15.40 9.05
CA ASN A 63 5.74 -14.53 9.96
C ASN A 63 7.22 -14.94 10.04
N GLY A 64 8.10 -13.95 10.09
CA GLY A 64 9.54 -14.15 10.14
C GLY A 64 10.31 -13.04 9.42
N THR A 65 11.61 -12.95 9.72
CA THR A 65 12.55 -12.09 8.99
C THR A 65 13.28 -12.89 7.93
N TYR A 66 13.04 -12.57 6.66
CA TYR A 66 13.63 -13.17 5.47
C TYR A 66 14.78 -12.28 5.00
N ASN A 67 16.01 -12.71 5.28
CA ASN A 67 17.22 -11.98 4.87
C ASN A 67 17.54 -12.30 3.40
N GLU A 68 16.72 -11.78 2.49
CA GLU A 68 16.76 -12.09 1.06
C GLU A 68 16.79 -10.80 0.24
N LYS A 69 17.67 -10.78 -0.77
CA LYS A 69 17.54 -9.88 -1.91
C LYS A 69 16.64 -10.58 -2.92
N LEU A 70 15.62 -9.91 -3.44
CA LEU A 70 14.68 -10.50 -4.38
C LEU A 70 14.82 -9.86 -5.76
N TYR A 71 14.64 -10.69 -6.79
CA TYR A 71 14.51 -10.26 -8.18
C TYR A 71 13.23 -10.84 -8.79
N VAL A 72 12.29 -9.96 -9.12
CA VAL A 72 10.97 -10.30 -9.64
C VAL A 72 11.00 -10.15 -11.16
N THR A 73 10.83 -11.26 -11.87
CA THR A 73 10.83 -11.31 -13.34
C THR A 73 9.50 -11.75 -13.94
N LYS A 74 8.58 -12.28 -13.11
CA LYS A 74 7.29 -12.83 -13.56
C LYS A 74 6.15 -11.85 -13.30
N SER A 75 5.25 -11.78 -14.27
CA SER A 75 4.06 -10.92 -14.26
C SER A 75 2.89 -11.58 -13.51
N ASN A 76 1.94 -10.75 -13.07
CA ASN A 76 0.78 -11.12 -12.27
C ASN A 76 1.15 -11.95 -11.03
N ILE A 77 2.15 -11.50 -10.26
CA ILE A 77 2.58 -12.12 -9.00
C ILE A 77 2.16 -11.26 -7.82
N ALA A 78 1.71 -11.88 -6.74
CA ALA A 78 1.55 -11.22 -5.45
C ALA A 78 2.42 -11.88 -4.38
N ILE A 79 3.24 -11.08 -3.67
CA ILE A 79 3.91 -11.50 -2.45
C ILE A 79 3.14 -10.88 -1.28
N VAL A 80 2.58 -11.73 -0.42
CA VAL A 80 1.67 -11.32 0.64
C VAL A 80 2.20 -11.82 1.98
N GLY A 81 2.42 -10.94 2.95
CA GLY A 81 2.76 -11.36 4.30
C GLY A 81 1.56 -11.85 5.09
N GLU A 82 1.82 -12.72 6.06
CA GLU A 82 0.86 -13.11 7.08
C GLU A 82 0.51 -11.93 7.99
N ASP A 83 1.50 -11.11 8.34
CA ASP A 83 1.35 -9.91 9.14
C ASP A 83 2.30 -8.80 8.65
N ARG A 84 1.81 -7.57 8.66
CA ARG A 84 2.56 -6.39 8.19
C ARG A 84 3.87 -6.19 8.94
N ASP A 85 3.84 -6.32 10.26
CA ASP A 85 4.96 -5.98 11.12
C ASP A 85 5.85 -7.20 11.42
N SER A 86 5.31 -8.41 11.34
CA SER A 86 6.00 -9.65 11.69
C SER A 86 6.56 -10.42 10.49
N THR A 87 6.04 -10.22 9.28
CA THR A 87 6.64 -10.71 8.03
C THR A 87 7.55 -9.61 7.45
N LYS A 88 8.86 -9.84 7.45
CA LYS A 88 9.86 -8.84 7.01
C LYS A 88 10.78 -9.40 5.94
N ILE A 89 11.02 -8.64 4.88
CA ILE A 89 12.05 -8.90 3.86
C ILE A 89 13.15 -7.87 4.08
N VAL A 90 14.36 -8.33 4.40
CA VAL A 90 15.47 -7.46 4.83
C VAL A 90 16.71 -7.76 4.02
N TYR A 91 17.33 -6.76 3.43
CA TYR A 91 18.63 -6.91 2.79
C TYR A 91 19.34 -5.56 2.72
N ALA A 92 20.58 -5.50 3.22
CA ALA A 92 21.40 -4.31 3.18
C ALA A 92 22.17 -4.22 1.86
N GLU A 93 21.84 -3.23 1.03
CA GLU A 93 22.56 -2.92 -0.20
C GLU A 93 22.63 -1.41 -0.41
N LEU A 94 23.84 -0.88 -0.52
CA LEU A 94 24.08 0.48 -0.95
C LEU A 94 24.26 0.53 -2.46
N ARG A 95 23.61 1.48 -3.14
CA ARG A 95 23.71 1.61 -4.61
C ARG A 95 25.15 1.68 -5.09
N ARG A 96 26.00 2.43 -4.39
CA ARG A 96 27.41 2.61 -4.74
C ARG A 96 28.19 1.30 -4.66
N ASN A 97 27.89 0.43 -3.70
CA ASN A 97 28.51 -0.89 -3.60
C ASN A 97 28.12 -1.76 -4.78
N TRP A 98 26.82 -1.84 -5.08
CA TRP A 98 26.35 -2.56 -6.27
C TRP A 98 26.99 -2.03 -7.56
N LEU A 99 27.13 -0.72 -7.72
CA LEU A 99 27.78 -0.11 -8.88
C LEU A 99 29.29 -0.45 -8.96
N ALA A 100 29.97 -0.65 -7.84
CA ALA A 100 31.40 -0.97 -7.82
C ALA A 100 31.70 -2.45 -8.15
N GLN A 101 30.68 -3.32 -8.22
CA GLN A 101 30.89 -4.74 -8.53
C GLN A 101 31.36 -4.93 -9.98
N PRO A 102 32.46 -5.69 -10.22
CA PRO A 102 33.05 -5.85 -11.56
C PRO A 102 32.13 -6.61 -12.54
N ASN A 103 31.25 -7.48 -12.03
CA ASN A 103 30.27 -8.25 -12.81
C ASN A 103 28.87 -7.95 -12.28
N ARG A 104 28.35 -6.74 -12.52
CA ARG A 104 27.01 -6.37 -12.06
C ARG A 104 25.97 -7.36 -12.58
N THR A 105 25.19 -7.91 -11.66
CA THR A 105 24.07 -8.79 -12.00
C THR A 105 22.81 -7.97 -12.27
N ASP A 106 21.81 -8.59 -12.90
CA ASP A 106 20.46 -8.07 -13.11
C ASP A 106 19.66 -7.88 -11.81
N TRP A 107 20.16 -8.42 -10.68
CA TRP A 107 19.54 -8.33 -9.36
C TRP A 107 19.44 -6.91 -8.78
N GLY A 108 20.01 -5.89 -9.43
CA GLY A 108 19.84 -4.49 -9.03
C GLY A 108 20.38 -4.13 -7.64
N SER A 109 20.02 -2.96 -7.14
CA SER A 109 20.55 -2.37 -5.89
C SER A 109 19.52 -2.24 -4.76
N GLY A 110 18.32 -2.79 -4.92
CA GLY A 110 17.30 -2.80 -3.87
C GLY A 110 17.26 -4.09 -3.05
N THR A 111 16.51 -4.08 -1.95
CA THR A 111 16.08 -5.31 -1.27
C THR A 111 15.14 -6.13 -2.17
N ILE A 112 14.19 -5.46 -2.82
CA ILE A 112 13.37 -6.04 -3.90
C ILE A 112 13.66 -5.30 -5.21
N ASN A 113 13.94 -6.06 -6.27
CA ASN A 113 14.22 -5.55 -7.59
C ASN A 113 13.20 -6.09 -8.59
N ILE A 114 12.59 -5.22 -9.38
CA ILE A 114 11.52 -5.57 -10.33
C ILE A 114 12.02 -5.35 -11.75
N ASP A 115 12.05 -6.41 -12.54
CA ASP A 115 12.48 -6.36 -13.94
C ASP A 115 11.56 -5.49 -14.80
N SER A 116 12.11 -4.94 -15.88
CA SER A 116 11.42 -4.08 -16.84
C SER A 116 10.27 -4.76 -17.60
N THR A 117 10.28 -6.09 -17.71
CA THR A 117 9.23 -6.84 -18.42
C THR A 117 8.00 -7.14 -17.54
N VAL A 118 8.08 -6.86 -16.24
CA VAL A 118 6.99 -7.16 -15.29
C VAL A 118 5.81 -6.20 -15.50
N VAL A 119 4.65 -6.81 -15.75
CA VAL A 119 3.34 -6.15 -15.73
C VAL A 119 2.48 -6.82 -14.67
N GLY A 120 2.08 -6.06 -13.65
CA GLY A 120 1.29 -6.61 -12.55
C GLY A 120 2.17 -7.28 -11.49
N PHE A 121 2.52 -6.54 -10.45
CA PHE A 121 3.15 -7.08 -9.25
C PHE A 121 2.52 -6.46 -8.02
N THR A 122 2.08 -7.28 -7.07
CA THR A 122 1.49 -6.82 -5.81
C THR A 122 2.37 -7.22 -4.63
N LEU A 123 2.72 -6.25 -3.80
CA LEU A 123 3.29 -6.50 -2.48
C LEU A 123 2.24 -6.13 -1.44
N ALA A 124 1.95 -7.04 -0.50
CA ALA A 124 0.90 -6.79 0.47
C ALA A 124 1.21 -7.28 1.88
N ASN A 125 0.76 -6.55 2.89
CA ASN A 125 0.73 -6.98 4.30
C ASN A 125 2.08 -7.48 4.84
N LEU A 126 3.18 -6.78 4.54
CA LEU A 126 4.52 -7.10 5.04
C LEU A 126 5.41 -5.85 5.15
N THR A 127 6.59 -6.02 5.72
CA THR A 127 7.64 -4.99 5.77
C THR A 127 8.79 -5.32 4.81
N VAL A 128 9.25 -4.33 4.05
CA VAL A 128 10.54 -4.38 3.33
C VAL A 128 11.47 -3.37 3.96
N HIS A 129 12.70 -3.80 4.29
CA HIS A 129 13.69 -2.95 4.92
C HIS A 129 15.07 -3.09 4.27
N ASN A 130 15.57 -2.01 3.68
CA ASN A 130 17.00 -1.90 3.40
C ASN A 130 17.69 -1.28 4.62
N ASN A 131 18.34 -2.11 5.42
CA ASN A 131 18.91 -1.74 6.71
C ASN A 131 20.41 -1.37 6.63
N TYR A 132 20.91 -0.95 5.46
CA TYR A 132 22.33 -0.69 5.26
C TYR A 132 22.84 0.45 6.17
N GLY A 133 22.08 1.53 6.29
CA GLY A 133 22.42 2.65 7.18
C GLY A 133 22.52 2.24 8.66
N SER A 134 21.61 1.42 9.19
CA SER A 134 21.70 0.93 10.57
C SER A 134 22.92 0.04 10.81
N LEU A 135 23.33 -0.76 9.81
CA LEU A 135 24.47 -1.66 9.94
C LEU A 135 25.82 -0.98 9.77
N TYR A 136 25.90 0.04 8.90
CA TYR A 136 27.18 0.60 8.44
C TYR A 136 27.31 2.12 8.63
N GLY A 137 26.27 2.82 9.08
CA GLY A 137 26.28 4.26 9.30
C GLY A 137 26.32 5.11 8.03
N ASP A 138 25.98 4.53 6.86
CA ASP A 138 25.94 5.22 5.58
C ASP A 138 24.48 5.31 5.08
N HIS A 139 23.99 6.55 4.96
CA HIS A 139 22.61 6.88 4.61
C HIS A 139 22.47 7.39 3.15
N ASP A 140 23.49 7.16 2.30
CA ASP A 140 23.41 7.39 0.84
C ASP A 140 22.37 6.43 0.19
N HIS A 141 22.16 6.53 -1.12
CA HIS A 141 21.09 5.83 -1.84
C HIS A 141 21.11 4.31 -1.60
N GLN A 142 20.04 3.79 -1.01
CA GLN A 142 19.85 2.39 -0.66
C GLN A 142 18.37 2.04 -0.80
N PHE A 143 18.01 1.29 -1.84
CA PHE A 143 16.60 1.12 -2.19
C PHE A 143 15.98 -0.01 -1.36
N ALA A 144 14.80 0.20 -0.77
CA ALA A 144 13.99 -0.92 -0.29
C ALA A 144 13.38 -1.64 -1.51
N ILE A 145 12.81 -0.86 -2.43
CA ILE A 145 12.26 -1.39 -3.68
C ILE A 145 12.77 -0.54 -4.85
N ARG A 146 13.36 -1.21 -5.84
CA ARG A 146 13.77 -0.60 -7.11
C ARG A 146 13.16 -1.37 -8.27
N GLY A 147 12.60 -0.70 -9.26
CA GLY A 147 11.90 -1.41 -10.33
C GLY A 147 11.73 -0.65 -11.62
N TRP A 148 11.52 -1.41 -12.69
CA TRP A 148 11.21 -0.90 -14.03
C TRP A 148 9.91 -1.49 -14.59
N GLY A 149 9.15 -2.25 -13.82
CA GLY A 149 7.85 -2.77 -14.24
C GLY A 149 6.71 -1.73 -14.20
N THR A 150 5.51 -2.13 -14.62
CA THR A 150 4.29 -1.31 -14.57
C THR A 150 3.10 -2.08 -13.98
N LYS A 151 2.03 -1.37 -13.59
CA LYS A 151 0.91 -1.89 -12.78
C LYS A 151 1.41 -2.51 -11.46
N ILE A 152 2.22 -1.75 -10.73
CA ILE A 152 2.80 -2.18 -9.45
C ILE A 152 1.90 -1.70 -8.31
N ILE A 153 1.52 -2.62 -7.42
CA ILE A 153 0.61 -2.38 -6.31
C ILE A 153 1.32 -2.63 -4.97
N PHE A 154 1.22 -1.70 -4.02
CA PHE A 154 1.61 -1.92 -2.62
C PHE A 154 0.40 -1.72 -1.70
N LEU A 155 0.08 -2.72 -0.85
CA LEU A 155 -1.10 -2.69 0.04
C LEU A 155 -0.73 -3.02 1.48
N ASN A 156 -1.00 -2.12 2.41
CA ASN A 156 -0.71 -2.34 3.84
C ASN A 156 0.75 -2.77 4.10
N CYS A 157 1.72 -2.09 3.47
CA CYS A 157 3.14 -2.40 3.62
C CYS A 157 3.87 -1.34 4.46
N ASN A 158 4.91 -1.76 5.18
CA ASN A 158 5.97 -0.85 5.59
C ASN A 158 7.10 -0.95 4.56
N ILE A 159 7.53 0.16 3.96
CA ILE A 159 8.62 0.18 3.00
C ILE A 159 9.63 1.19 3.51
N ILE A 160 10.76 0.68 4.00
CA ILE A 160 11.71 1.41 4.82
C ILE A 160 13.10 1.24 4.23
N ALA A 161 13.85 2.33 4.14
CA ALA A 161 15.28 2.25 3.90
C ALA A 161 15.99 3.21 4.84
N ASP A 162 17.17 2.82 5.32
CA ASP A 162 17.98 3.68 6.19
C ASP A 162 18.74 4.75 5.39
N GLY A 163 18.32 5.08 4.17
CA GLY A 163 18.97 6.06 3.31
C GLY A 163 18.07 6.57 2.20
N GLY A 164 18.68 7.13 1.16
CA GLY A 164 17.96 7.77 0.05
C GLY A 164 17.29 6.77 -0.90
N ASP A 165 16.28 7.25 -1.63
CA ASP A 165 15.54 6.53 -2.68
C ASP A 165 14.82 5.23 -2.20
N THR A 166 14.16 5.23 -1.04
CA THR A 166 13.46 4.06 -0.49
C THR A 166 12.62 3.30 -1.53
N VAL A 167 11.80 4.00 -2.32
CA VAL A 167 10.98 3.44 -3.41
C VAL A 167 11.29 4.13 -4.74
N ALA A 168 11.97 3.40 -5.63
CA ALA A 168 12.41 3.87 -6.94
C ALA A 168 11.80 3.03 -8.08
N LEU A 169 10.61 3.40 -8.53
CA LEU A 169 9.92 2.76 -9.66
C LEU A 169 10.05 3.64 -10.90
N TRP A 170 10.88 3.23 -11.86
CA TRP A 170 11.41 4.10 -12.91
C TRP A 170 11.02 3.67 -14.34
N HIS A 171 9.87 3.02 -14.51
CA HIS A 171 9.39 2.73 -15.85
C HIS A 171 8.88 4.04 -16.50
N PRO A 172 9.33 4.40 -17.73
CA PRO A 172 8.89 5.62 -18.40
C PRO A 172 7.37 5.73 -18.61
N GLN A 173 6.67 4.60 -18.68
CA GLN A 173 5.21 4.50 -18.76
C GLN A 173 4.65 3.72 -17.55
N GLY A 174 5.28 3.88 -16.38
CA GLY A 174 4.90 3.19 -15.16
C GLY A 174 3.52 3.60 -14.66
N MET A 175 2.75 2.66 -14.11
CA MET A 175 1.51 2.93 -13.39
C MET A 175 1.59 2.24 -12.03
N TYR A 176 1.54 3.03 -10.95
CA TYR A 176 1.82 2.57 -9.59
C TYR A 176 0.70 2.96 -8.64
N TYR A 177 0.15 1.98 -7.91
CA TYR A 177 -0.93 2.20 -6.95
C TYR A 177 -0.52 1.74 -5.56
N HIS A 178 -0.53 2.63 -4.58
CA HIS A 178 -0.13 2.29 -3.21
C HIS A 178 -1.21 2.73 -2.21
N SER A 179 -1.58 1.84 -1.29
CA SER A 179 -2.60 2.16 -0.29
C SER A 179 -2.24 1.64 1.09
N ASN A 180 -2.57 2.44 2.12
CA ASN A 180 -2.34 2.11 3.52
C ASN A 180 -0.89 1.72 3.83
N CYS A 181 0.06 2.33 3.13
CA CYS A 181 1.48 2.05 3.29
C CYS A 181 2.13 3.02 4.27
N TYR A 182 3.25 2.61 4.83
CA TYR A 182 4.17 3.49 5.54
C TYR A 182 5.49 3.53 4.78
N PHE A 183 5.91 4.73 4.40
CA PHE A 183 7.15 4.97 3.69
C PHE A 183 8.11 5.74 4.59
N GLU A 184 9.32 5.22 4.77
CA GLU A 184 10.34 5.84 5.61
C GLU A 184 11.67 5.91 4.86
N GLY A 185 12.33 7.07 4.89
CA GLY A 185 13.62 7.21 4.23
C GLY A 185 14.28 8.58 4.37
N TRP A 186 15.38 8.74 3.63
CA TRP A 186 16.16 9.98 3.54
C TRP A 186 15.78 10.69 2.25
N VAL A 187 16.74 11.12 1.43
CA VAL A 187 16.44 11.95 0.27
C VAL A 187 15.59 11.19 -0.77
N ASP A 188 14.59 11.86 -1.33
CA ASP A 188 13.76 11.36 -2.45
C ASP A 188 13.15 9.96 -2.20
N TYR A 189 12.72 9.67 -0.96
CA TYR A 189 12.34 8.31 -0.55
C TYR A 189 11.11 7.73 -1.26
N VAL A 190 10.26 8.55 -1.90
CA VAL A 190 9.29 8.08 -2.90
C VAL A 190 9.54 8.81 -4.22
N CYS A 191 10.09 8.08 -5.21
CA CYS A 191 10.58 8.67 -6.45
C CYS A 191 10.08 7.94 -7.73
N PRO A 192 8.76 7.96 -8.02
CA PRO A 192 8.20 7.34 -9.22
C PRO A 192 8.55 8.09 -10.52
N GLN A 193 8.64 7.32 -11.61
CA GLN A 193 8.55 7.81 -12.99
C GLN A 193 7.25 7.30 -13.64
N GLY A 194 6.53 8.16 -14.36
CA GLY A 194 5.25 7.79 -14.96
C GLY A 194 4.04 8.26 -14.14
N TRP A 195 3.08 7.38 -13.91
CA TRP A 195 1.87 7.65 -13.12
C TRP A 195 1.94 6.95 -11.77
N CYS A 196 1.58 7.66 -10.70
CA CYS A 196 1.51 7.09 -9.36
C CYS A 196 0.32 7.66 -8.58
N TYR A 197 -0.47 6.78 -7.96
CA TYR A 197 -1.52 7.15 -7.01
C TYR A 197 -1.22 6.50 -5.66
N ILE A 198 -1.08 7.32 -4.62
CA ILE A 198 -0.88 6.85 -3.24
C ILE A 198 -2.04 7.36 -2.38
N THR A 199 -2.64 6.49 -1.57
CA THR A 199 -3.74 6.87 -0.68
C THR A 199 -3.61 6.29 0.71
N ASP A 200 -4.23 6.95 1.69
CA ASP A 200 -4.38 6.47 3.07
C ASP A 200 -3.04 6.08 3.72
N SER A 201 -1.95 6.73 3.31
CA SER A 201 -0.58 6.32 3.66
C SER A 201 0.08 7.29 4.63
N LYS A 202 1.19 6.84 5.21
CA LYS A 202 2.01 7.61 6.12
C LYS A 202 3.43 7.72 5.59
N PHE A 203 4.05 8.86 5.80
CA PHE A 203 5.40 9.15 5.34
C PHE A 203 6.25 9.70 6.47
N PHE A 204 7.50 9.25 6.58
CA PHE A 204 8.46 9.76 7.55
C PHE A 204 9.82 10.03 6.92
N GLY A 205 10.24 11.30 6.94
CA GLY A 205 11.53 11.75 6.38
C GLY A 205 12.61 11.98 7.44
N HIS A 206 13.81 11.44 7.22
CA HIS A 206 14.97 11.60 8.10
C HIS A 206 15.97 12.68 7.66
N ASN A 207 15.66 13.44 6.61
CA ASN A 207 16.58 14.38 5.97
C ASN A 207 15.95 15.77 5.81
N LEU A 208 16.80 16.76 5.52
CA LEU A 208 16.41 18.15 5.30
C LEU A 208 16.51 18.58 3.82
N SER A 209 16.58 17.63 2.88
CA SER A 209 16.69 17.89 1.45
C SER A 209 15.35 17.73 0.72
N ALA A 210 14.79 16.52 0.66
CA ALA A 210 13.53 16.26 -0.04
C ALA A 210 12.95 14.91 0.36
N SER A 211 11.63 14.85 0.42
CA SER A 211 10.88 13.62 0.72
C SER A 211 10.37 12.93 -0.54
N LEU A 212 9.71 13.69 -1.41
CA LEU A 212 9.14 13.21 -2.67
C LEU A 212 9.98 13.64 -3.87
N TRP A 213 10.01 12.78 -4.90
CA TRP A 213 10.51 13.12 -6.22
C TRP A 213 9.61 12.58 -7.31
N HIS A 214 9.57 13.23 -8.48
CA HIS A 214 8.77 12.75 -9.60
C HIS A 214 9.46 12.98 -10.94
N ASN A 215 9.21 12.06 -11.88
CA ASN A 215 9.54 12.24 -13.29
C ASN A 215 8.34 11.88 -14.17
N GLY A 216 7.66 12.90 -14.67
CA GLY A 216 6.59 12.79 -15.64
C GLY A 216 6.99 13.24 -17.05
N SER A 217 8.28 13.18 -17.40
CA SER A 217 8.81 13.82 -18.64
C SER A 217 8.35 13.19 -19.95
N GLU A 218 7.82 11.97 -19.92
CA GLU A 218 7.46 11.24 -21.14
C GLU A 218 6.10 11.70 -21.69
N ASN A 219 5.19 12.10 -20.81
CA ASN A 219 3.85 12.52 -21.20
C ASN A 219 3.33 13.56 -20.21
N LYS A 220 2.76 14.66 -20.74
CA LYS A 220 2.20 15.76 -19.93
C LYS A 220 1.21 15.24 -18.90
N ASP A 221 0.48 14.17 -19.19
CA ASP A 221 -0.51 13.59 -18.31
C ASP A 221 0.03 12.65 -17.22
N GLN A 222 1.35 12.47 -17.11
CA GLN A 222 1.99 11.69 -16.03
C GLN A 222 1.87 12.40 -14.68
N LYS A 223 0.95 11.91 -13.86
CA LYS A 223 0.55 12.49 -12.57
C LYS A 223 1.09 11.66 -11.41
N PHE A 224 1.63 12.33 -10.41
CA PHE A 224 1.88 11.76 -9.09
C PHE A 224 0.87 12.34 -8.10
N VAL A 225 -0.11 11.53 -7.70
CA VAL A 225 -1.21 11.95 -6.84
C VAL A 225 -1.06 11.25 -5.49
N ILE A 226 -1.06 12.02 -4.42
CA ILE A 226 -1.12 11.50 -3.05
C ILE A 226 -2.37 12.05 -2.39
N ARG A 227 -3.18 11.16 -1.83
CA ARG A 227 -4.45 11.50 -1.20
C ARG A 227 -4.60 10.91 0.19
N TYR A 228 -5.38 11.56 1.05
CA TYR A 228 -5.75 11.04 2.38
C TYR A 228 -4.58 10.64 3.28
N SER A 229 -3.40 11.24 3.09
CA SER A 229 -2.16 10.75 3.69
C SER A 229 -1.60 11.72 4.74
N TYR A 230 -0.72 11.20 5.59
CA TYR A 230 -0.04 11.96 6.65
C TYR A 230 1.47 11.98 6.44
N PHE A 231 2.07 13.15 6.53
CA PHE A 231 3.50 13.37 6.39
C PHE A 231 4.09 13.89 7.69
N ASP A 232 5.21 13.30 8.08
CA ASP A 232 6.03 13.72 9.21
C ASP A 232 7.50 13.51 8.88
N GLY A 233 8.36 13.93 9.79
CA GLY A 233 9.79 13.73 9.67
C GLY A 233 10.54 14.48 10.76
N VAL A 234 11.85 14.51 10.61
CA VAL A 234 12.72 15.35 11.46
C VAL A 234 12.30 16.83 11.37
N PRO A 235 12.51 17.64 12.43
CA PRO A 235 12.20 19.06 12.40
C PRO A 235 12.83 19.77 11.19
N GLY A 236 12.01 20.37 10.35
CA GLY A 236 12.43 21.02 9.10
C GLY A 236 12.48 20.09 7.89
N PHE A 237 11.81 18.94 7.89
CA PHE A 237 11.75 18.09 6.70
C PHE A 237 10.98 18.80 5.56
N PRO A 238 11.50 18.82 4.33
CA PRO A 238 10.81 19.39 3.16
C PRO A 238 9.96 18.34 2.43
N LEU A 239 8.92 18.81 1.70
CA LEU A 239 8.00 17.92 0.98
C LEU A 239 8.60 17.21 -0.22
N GLY A 240 9.40 17.89 -1.03
CA GLY A 240 9.89 17.26 -2.23
C GLY A 240 10.58 18.21 -3.18
N ARG A 241 11.08 17.61 -4.25
CA ARG A 241 11.75 18.31 -5.34
C ARG A 241 11.54 17.57 -6.65
N HIS A 242 11.90 18.19 -7.76
CA HIS A 242 11.93 17.51 -9.05
C HIS A 242 13.10 18.03 -9.90
N HIS A 243 13.71 17.15 -10.68
CA HIS A 243 14.82 17.45 -11.60
C HIS A 243 14.40 17.39 -13.08
N ARG A 244 13.12 17.11 -13.30
CA ARG A 244 12.47 16.70 -14.54
C ARG A 244 11.09 17.36 -14.58
N ASP A 245 10.42 17.34 -15.73
CA ASP A 245 9.01 17.71 -15.77
C ASP A 245 8.25 16.83 -14.76
N ALA A 246 7.52 17.48 -13.86
CA ALA A 246 6.73 16.85 -12.83
C ALA A 246 5.30 17.39 -12.87
N GLN A 247 4.38 16.63 -12.29
CA GLN A 247 3.01 17.04 -12.04
C GLN A 247 2.55 16.30 -10.78
N ILE A 248 2.54 17.02 -9.66
CA ILE A 248 2.29 16.46 -8.33
C ILE A 248 0.98 17.04 -7.81
N TYR A 249 0.12 16.17 -7.31
CA TYR A 249 -1.14 16.54 -6.66
C TYR A 249 -1.13 16.00 -5.23
N LEU A 250 -1.27 16.88 -4.24
CA LEU A 250 -1.48 16.51 -2.84
C LEU A 250 -2.89 16.93 -2.43
N LEU A 251 -3.75 15.95 -2.18
CA LEU A 251 -5.14 16.20 -1.84
C LEU A 251 -5.46 15.61 -0.48
N ASP A 252 -6.22 16.31 0.33
CA ASP A 252 -6.68 15.78 1.60
C ASP A 252 -5.47 15.26 2.42
N CYS A 253 -4.33 15.95 2.42
CA CYS A 253 -3.13 15.53 3.14
C CYS A 253 -2.97 16.32 4.45
N ILE A 254 -2.39 15.69 5.45
CA ILE A 254 -2.03 16.33 6.72
C ILE A 254 -0.51 16.30 6.87
N PHE A 255 0.07 17.43 7.22
CA PHE A 255 1.50 17.59 7.47
C PHE A 255 1.72 17.89 8.96
N SER A 256 2.73 17.29 9.58
CA SER A 256 3.09 17.61 10.95
C SER A 256 3.68 19.02 11.08
N GLU A 257 3.78 19.51 12.31
CA GLU A 257 4.46 20.78 12.63
C GLU A 257 5.95 20.77 12.23
N ASN A 258 6.54 19.60 11.98
CA ASN A 258 7.93 19.48 11.56
C ASN A 258 8.16 19.87 10.09
N MET A 259 7.10 20.02 9.28
CA MET A 259 7.24 20.37 7.87
C MET A 259 7.87 21.76 7.71
N ALA A 260 8.92 21.84 6.90
CA ALA A 260 9.58 23.09 6.54
C ALA A 260 8.70 23.98 5.67
N ASP A 261 8.90 25.30 5.79
CA ASP A 261 8.32 26.28 4.88
C ASP A 261 9.12 26.34 3.56
N ILE A 262 9.11 25.22 2.85
CA ILE A 262 9.82 25.04 1.58
C ILE A 262 8.85 24.37 0.61
N PRO A 263 8.39 25.09 -0.43
CA PRO A 263 7.58 24.51 -1.49
C PRO A 263 8.29 23.33 -2.16
N ILE A 264 7.53 22.51 -2.89
CA ILE A 264 8.15 21.55 -3.81
C ILE A 264 8.99 22.34 -4.80
N TYR A 265 10.30 22.11 -4.80
CA TYR A 265 11.23 23.03 -5.45
C TYR A 265 12.05 22.35 -6.54
N TRP A 266 12.58 23.20 -7.42
CA TRP A 266 13.57 22.80 -8.41
C TRP A 266 14.98 23.01 -7.85
N PRO A 267 15.77 21.96 -7.64
CA PRO A 267 17.13 22.09 -7.14
C PRO A 267 18.09 22.51 -8.26
N VAL A 268 19.12 23.28 -7.91
CA VAL A 268 20.26 23.49 -8.81
C VAL A 268 21.00 22.16 -8.98
N SER A 269 21.01 21.62 -10.19
CA SER A 269 21.61 20.32 -10.49
C SER A 269 22.19 20.29 -11.90
N PRO A 270 23.36 19.69 -12.13
CA PRO A 270 23.90 19.51 -13.47
C PRO A 270 23.02 18.62 -14.35
N ASN A 271 22.14 17.82 -13.73
CA ASN A 271 21.20 16.96 -14.41
C ASN A 271 19.85 17.63 -14.65
N ALA A 272 19.61 18.85 -14.16
CA ALA A 272 18.37 19.58 -14.34
C ALA A 272 18.11 19.87 -15.83
N VAL A 273 16.92 19.55 -16.33
CA VAL A 273 16.51 19.82 -17.72
C VAL A 273 15.47 20.95 -17.78
N THR A 274 15.47 21.73 -18.86
CA THR A 274 14.44 22.78 -19.06
C THR A 274 13.04 22.17 -19.09
N TRP A 275 12.10 22.79 -18.37
CA TRP A 275 10.71 22.35 -18.31
C TRP A 275 10.04 22.44 -19.67
N LYS A 276 9.30 21.39 -20.06
CA LYS A 276 8.43 21.43 -21.23
C LYS A 276 7.04 21.98 -20.89
N TRP A 277 6.55 21.74 -19.66
CA TRP A 277 5.15 22.01 -19.29
C TRP A 277 4.96 22.92 -18.08
N GLY A 278 6.02 23.59 -17.63
CA GLY A 278 5.95 24.53 -16.51
C GLY A 278 5.86 23.86 -15.14
N GLU A 279 5.69 24.69 -14.10
CA GLU A 279 5.46 24.23 -12.73
C GLU A 279 4.04 23.67 -12.58
N ARG A 280 3.90 22.50 -11.93
CA ARG A 280 2.63 21.78 -11.82
C ARG A 280 2.54 21.06 -10.47
N HIS A 281 2.43 21.85 -9.41
CA HIS A 281 2.21 21.37 -8.05
C HIS A 281 0.84 21.84 -7.58
N TYR A 282 -0.04 20.89 -7.26
CA TYR A 282 -1.42 21.19 -6.96
C TYR A 282 -1.84 20.65 -5.60
N PHE A 283 -2.57 21.47 -4.86
CA PHE A 283 -3.00 21.20 -3.50
C PHE A 283 -4.52 21.36 -3.40
N TYR A 284 -5.14 20.53 -2.57
CA TYR A 284 -6.54 20.68 -2.18
C TYR A 284 -6.78 20.13 -0.79
N ASN A 285 -7.45 20.91 0.08
CA ASN A 285 -7.82 20.52 1.43
C ASN A 285 -6.65 19.92 2.22
N CYS A 286 -5.47 20.49 2.00
CA CYS A 286 -4.25 20.14 2.70
C CYS A 286 -4.17 20.97 3.99
N GLN A 287 -3.62 20.39 5.05
CA GLN A 287 -3.51 21.05 6.36
C GLN A 287 -2.18 20.74 7.02
N ARG A 288 -1.56 21.72 7.66
CA ARG A 288 -0.39 21.55 8.51
C ARG A 288 -0.77 21.75 9.98
N ILE A 289 -0.34 20.83 10.82
CA ILE A 289 -0.45 20.97 12.27
C ILE A 289 0.40 22.17 12.70
N GLY A 290 -0.22 23.11 13.42
CA GLY A 290 0.44 24.36 13.81
C GLY A 290 0.32 25.51 12.79
N GLY A 291 -0.51 25.36 11.75
CA GLY A 291 -0.85 26.41 10.81
C GLY A 291 -0.29 26.18 9.41
N ASP A 292 -1.08 26.56 8.41
CA ASP A 292 -0.78 26.38 7.00
C ASP A 292 0.18 27.46 6.49
N TYR A 293 1.10 27.06 5.60
CA TYR A 293 1.95 27.97 4.84
C TYR A 293 1.22 28.41 3.57
N ASP A 294 1.57 29.58 3.05
CA ASP A 294 0.85 30.19 1.93
C ASP A 294 0.95 29.38 0.62
N TRP A 295 2.06 28.67 0.41
CA TRP A 295 2.37 28.03 -0.87
C TRP A 295 1.61 26.72 -1.14
N PHE A 296 0.92 26.12 -0.16
CA PHE A 296 0.10 24.91 -0.37
C PHE A 296 -1.41 25.17 -0.27
N LYS A 297 -1.84 26.43 -0.41
CA LYS A 297 -3.28 26.76 -0.53
C LYS A 297 -3.92 26.04 -1.74
N ASP A 298 -5.22 25.81 -1.64
CA ASP A 298 -6.01 25.17 -2.69
C ASP A 298 -5.84 25.88 -4.05
N ASN A 299 -5.27 25.17 -5.02
CA ASN A 299 -4.96 25.73 -6.33
C ASN A 299 -5.35 24.82 -7.51
N LEU A 300 -6.25 23.85 -7.32
CA LEU A 300 -6.74 22.98 -8.42
C LEU A 300 -7.32 23.77 -9.61
N HIS A 301 -7.73 25.02 -9.42
CA HIS A 301 -8.21 25.89 -10.50
C HIS A 301 -7.10 26.28 -11.49
N GLU A 302 -5.83 26.25 -11.06
CA GLU A 302 -4.65 26.50 -11.91
C GLU A 302 -4.26 25.27 -12.73
N ALA A 303 -4.70 24.08 -12.31
CA ALA A 303 -4.44 22.86 -13.07
C ALA A 303 -5.20 22.86 -14.40
N GLU A 304 -4.60 22.21 -15.40
CA GLU A 304 -5.22 22.05 -16.71
C GLU A 304 -6.60 21.39 -16.59
N ASN A 305 -7.61 22.02 -17.21
CA ASN A 305 -9.03 21.67 -17.12
C ASN A 305 -9.68 21.83 -15.73
N SER A 306 -8.99 22.40 -14.75
CA SER A 306 -9.48 22.69 -13.40
C SER A 306 -10.27 21.52 -12.77
N PRO A 307 -9.65 20.33 -12.63
CA PRO A 307 -10.34 19.12 -12.19
C PRO A 307 -10.97 19.32 -10.82
N LYS A 308 -12.21 18.85 -10.68
CA LYS A 308 -12.89 18.80 -9.39
C LYS A 308 -12.23 17.77 -8.47
N PRO A 309 -12.10 18.03 -7.16
CA PRO A 309 -11.43 17.10 -6.23
C PRO A 309 -12.11 15.73 -6.14
N GLU A 310 -13.42 15.64 -6.43
CA GLU A 310 -14.17 14.38 -6.38
C GLU A 310 -13.80 13.42 -7.52
N ILE A 311 -13.28 13.92 -8.65
CA ILE A 311 -12.89 13.07 -9.79
C ILE A 311 -11.42 12.61 -9.70
N ILE A 312 -10.61 13.21 -8.83
CA ILE A 312 -9.19 12.87 -8.67
C ILE A 312 -9.08 11.58 -7.83
N ASN A 313 -9.16 10.45 -8.52
CA ASN A 313 -8.99 9.10 -7.99
C ASN A 313 -7.89 8.35 -8.78
N ALA A 314 -7.69 7.07 -8.47
CA ALA A 314 -6.71 6.23 -9.16
C ALA A 314 -6.95 6.19 -10.68
N GLN A 315 -8.18 5.92 -11.13
CA GLN A 315 -8.53 5.84 -12.54
C GLN A 315 -8.22 7.13 -13.31
N TRP A 316 -8.61 8.29 -12.76
CA TRP A 316 -8.28 9.59 -13.33
C TRP A 316 -6.76 9.83 -13.37
N THR A 317 -6.07 9.44 -12.31
CA THR A 317 -4.61 9.57 -12.22
C THR A 317 -3.94 8.84 -13.38
N PHE A 318 -4.39 7.62 -13.67
CA PHE A 318 -3.87 6.78 -14.76
C PHE A 318 -4.46 7.11 -16.13
N ASP A 319 -5.09 8.29 -16.31
CA ASP A 319 -5.66 8.71 -17.60
C ASP A 319 -6.66 7.67 -18.15
N ASN A 320 -7.45 7.07 -17.25
CA ASN A 320 -8.40 5.99 -17.51
C ASN A 320 -7.80 4.70 -18.09
N LYS A 321 -6.47 4.54 -18.12
CA LYS A 321 -5.78 3.35 -18.65
C LYS A 321 -5.79 2.17 -17.69
N TRP A 322 -6.05 2.42 -16.42
CA TRP A 322 -6.06 1.41 -15.37
C TRP A 322 -6.92 1.84 -14.19
N ASP A 323 -7.76 0.95 -13.70
CA ASP A 323 -8.57 1.17 -12.50
C ASP A 323 -8.26 0.09 -11.44
N PRO A 324 -7.18 0.24 -10.66
CA PRO A 324 -6.74 -0.79 -9.72
C PRO A 324 -7.79 -1.10 -8.65
N GLU A 325 -8.60 -0.14 -8.24
CA GLU A 325 -9.57 -0.34 -7.15
C GLU A 325 -10.75 -1.22 -7.57
N ASN A 326 -11.01 -1.33 -8.88
CA ASN A 326 -12.01 -2.24 -9.44
C ASN A 326 -11.41 -3.51 -10.07
N GLU A 327 -10.15 -3.48 -10.53
CA GLU A 327 -9.51 -4.59 -11.24
C GLU A 327 -8.64 -5.51 -10.38
N MET A 328 -8.08 -5.02 -9.25
CA MET A 328 -7.05 -5.78 -8.55
C MET A 328 -7.58 -7.05 -7.88
N THR A 329 -6.73 -8.08 -7.82
CA THR A 329 -7.05 -9.31 -7.11
C THR A 329 -7.06 -9.08 -5.59
N PRO A 330 -8.10 -9.53 -4.87
CA PRO A 330 -8.12 -9.52 -3.40
C PRO A 330 -7.01 -10.40 -2.81
N VAL A 331 -5.97 -9.77 -2.24
CA VAL A 331 -4.81 -10.50 -1.68
C VAL A 331 -4.69 -10.38 -0.16
N LEU A 332 -5.25 -9.33 0.46
CA LEU A 332 -5.12 -9.08 1.90
C LEU A 332 -5.92 -10.09 2.74
N PRO A 333 -5.50 -10.40 3.98
CA PRO A 333 -6.26 -11.31 4.85
C PRO A 333 -7.47 -10.64 5.52
N PHE A 334 -7.79 -9.40 5.17
CA PHE A 334 -8.88 -8.62 5.74
C PHE A 334 -9.50 -7.70 4.69
N VAL A 335 -10.76 -7.30 4.87
CA VAL A 335 -11.40 -6.25 4.07
C VAL A 335 -10.59 -4.95 4.09
N SER A 336 -10.50 -4.28 2.96
CA SER A 336 -9.72 -3.05 2.83
C SER A 336 -10.36 -2.06 1.85
N LEU A 337 -9.76 -0.88 1.72
CA LEU A 337 -10.13 0.14 0.73
C LEU A 337 -11.62 0.49 0.75
N PRO A 338 -12.11 1.04 1.86
CA PRO A 338 -13.50 1.47 1.96
C PRO A 338 -13.79 2.61 0.98
N SER A 339 -14.95 2.54 0.35
CA SER A 339 -15.57 3.65 -0.37
C SER A 339 -16.97 3.86 0.21
N PRO A 340 -17.32 5.03 0.76
CA PRO A 340 -16.47 6.20 0.94
C PRO A 340 -15.22 5.93 1.79
N ARG A 341 -14.17 6.71 1.55
CA ARG A 341 -12.91 6.59 2.30
C ARG A 341 -13.13 6.89 3.77
N ASN A 342 -12.36 6.25 4.62
CA ASN A 342 -12.44 6.47 6.06
C ASN A 342 -12.14 7.94 6.40
N GLY A 343 -13.06 8.60 7.12
CA GLY A 343 -12.96 10.01 7.48
C GLY A 343 -13.24 10.99 6.33
N SER A 344 -13.72 10.53 5.18
CA SER A 344 -14.05 11.38 4.04
C SER A 344 -15.34 12.18 4.23
N TYR A 345 -15.44 13.28 3.48
CA TYR A 345 -16.69 14.01 3.26
C TYR A 345 -17.27 13.65 1.90
N TYR A 346 -18.59 13.49 1.81
CA TYR A 346 -19.27 13.02 0.61
C TYR A 346 -20.45 13.92 0.25
N ASN A 347 -20.46 14.45 -0.98
CA ASN A 347 -21.43 15.44 -1.46
C ASN A 347 -22.66 14.80 -2.14
N ASN A 348 -22.87 13.48 -2.04
CA ASN A 348 -23.92 12.78 -2.78
C ASN A 348 -24.99 12.23 -1.83
N GLU A 349 -26.26 12.53 -2.14
CA GLU A 349 -27.46 12.05 -1.43
C GLU A 349 -27.61 10.54 -1.47
N ARG A 350 -27.02 9.88 -2.50
CA ARG A 350 -26.98 8.42 -2.63
C ARG A 350 -25.53 7.92 -2.62
N THR A 351 -25.16 7.25 -1.53
CA THR A 351 -23.82 6.73 -1.32
C THR A 351 -23.87 5.22 -1.25
N VAL A 352 -23.28 4.52 -2.22
CA VAL A 352 -23.10 3.06 -2.16
C VAL A 352 -21.79 2.77 -1.45
N LEU A 353 -21.86 2.06 -0.34
CA LEU A 353 -20.67 1.56 0.35
C LEU A 353 -20.04 0.44 -0.49
N LYS A 354 -18.73 0.47 -0.70
CA LYS A 354 -17.97 -0.59 -1.38
C LYS A 354 -16.68 -0.87 -0.62
N TRP A 355 -16.20 -2.10 -0.71
CA TRP A 355 -14.92 -2.50 -0.12
C TRP A 355 -14.23 -3.54 -1.00
N VAL A 356 -12.92 -3.66 -0.82
CA VAL A 356 -12.14 -4.77 -1.38
C VAL A 356 -12.19 -5.92 -0.38
N THR A 357 -12.55 -7.11 -0.88
CA THR A 357 -12.70 -8.30 -0.04
C THR A 357 -11.35 -8.77 0.50
N SER A 358 -11.32 -9.54 1.60
CA SER A 358 -10.13 -10.34 1.86
C SER A 358 -10.00 -11.48 0.84
N ARG A 359 -8.78 -12.04 0.78
CA ARG A 359 -8.49 -13.21 -0.03
C ARG A 359 -9.30 -14.44 0.36
N ASN A 360 -9.80 -14.57 1.60
CA ASN A 360 -10.41 -15.81 2.12
C ASN A 360 -11.92 -15.67 2.47
N ALA A 361 -12.51 -14.47 2.39
CA ALA A 361 -13.93 -14.26 2.67
C ALA A 361 -14.86 -14.99 1.69
N VAL A 362 -16.02 -15.42 2.18
CA VAL A 362 -17.12 -16.01 1.39
C VAL A 362 -18.41 -15.22 1.47
N SER A 363 -18.62 -14.46 2.54
CA SER A 363 -19.71 -13.48 2.69
C SER A 363 -19.35 -12.41 3.71
N PHE A 364 -20.21 -11.39 3.85
CA PHE A 364 -19.96 -10.17 4.60
C PHE A 364 -21.15 -9.83 5.49
N ASN A 365 -20.91 -9.73 6.79
CA ASN A 365 -21.85 -9.16 7.76
C ASN A 365 -21.67 -7.64 7.75
N VAL A 366 -22.69 -6.93 7.28
CA VAL A 366 -22.67 -5.46 7.16
C VAL A 366 -23.22 -4.85 8.44
N TYR A 367 -22.45 -3.92 9.02
CA TYR A 367 -22.88 -3.07 10.12
C TYR A 367 -22.88 -1.62 9.65
N PHE A 368 -23.96 -0.88 9.91
CA PHE A 368 -24.12 0.50 9.47
C PHE A 368 -25.02 1.28 10.43
N TRP A 369 -24.58 2.45 10.86
CA TRP A 369 -25.39 3.31 11.73
C TRP A 369 -25.03 4.79 11.57
N LYS A 370 -26.00 5.65 11.87
CA LYS A 370 -25.82 7.09 11.96
C LYS A 370 -25.26 7.46 13.33
N SER A 371 -24.29 8.37 13.37
CA SER A 371 -23.81 9.01 14.58
C SER A 371 -24.91 9.90 15.20
N ILE A 372 -25.06 9.88 16.53
CA ILE A 372 -25.89 10.89 17.23
C ILE A 372 -25.20 12.27 17.32
N TYR A 373 -23.90 12.35 17.01
CA TYR A 373 -23.19 13.62 16.83
C TYR A 373 -23.15 14.00 15.34
N PRO A 374 -23.52 15.26 14.99
CA PRO A 374 -23.68 15.67 13.59
C PRO A 374 -22.37 15.70 12.79
N GLN A 375 -21.21 15.86 13.44
CA GLN A 375 -19.90 15.90 12.78
C GLN A 375 -18.91 14.98 13.50
N ALA A 376 -18.33 14.01 12.79
CA ALA A 376 -17.07 13.39 13.19
C ALA A 376 -16.01 14.50 13.31
N LEU A 377 -15.16 14.39 14.32
CA LEU A 377 -14.11 15.34 14.66
C LEU A 377 -13.38 15.89 13.43
N LYS A 378 -13.02 17.17 13.50
CA LYS A 378 -12.11 17.79 12.52
C LYS A 378 -10.89 16.89 12.37
N ARG A 379 -10.51 16.64 11.12
CA ARG A 379 -9.33 15.86 10.77
C ARG A 379 -8.12 16.43 11.53
N GLY A 380 -7.45 15.61 12.34
CA GLY A 380 -6.30 16.03 13.18
C GLY A 380 -6.62 16.30 14.65
N GLU A 381 -7.90 16.43 15.05
CA GLU A 381 -8.26 16.39 16.47
C GLU A 381 -8.29 14.93 16.95
N LYS A 382 -7.18 14.48 17.54
CA LYS A 382 -7.18 13.31 18.43
C LYS A 382 -8.33 13.49 19.44
N LEU A 383 -9.24 12.52 19.47
CA LEU A 383 -10.18 12.27 20.57
C LEU A 383 -9.43 12.36 21.91
N LYS A 384 -9.45 13.53 22.57
CA LYS A 384 -8.84 13.72 23.90
C LYS A 384 -9.48 12.86 24.99
N THR A 385 -10.54 12.10 24.68
CA THR A 385 -11.30 11.33 25.67
C THR A 385 -11.53 9.86 25.30
N GLY A 386 -11.11 9.37 24.12
CA GLY A 386 -11.27 7.96 23.77
C GLY A 386 -12.72 7.42 23.81
N THR A 387 -13.74 8.28 23.81
CA THR A 387 -15.14 7.88 23.93
C THR A 387 -15.82 7.85 22.56
N HIS A 388 -15.83 6.65 21.99
CA HIS A 388 -16.78 6.00 21.08
C HIS A 388 -17.57 6.84 20.05
N ALA A 389 -17.61 6.31 18.81
CA ALA A 389 -18.81 6.38 17.98
C ALA A 389 -20.03 6.05 18.86
N SER A 390 -20.83 7.04 19.21
CA SER A 390 -21.97 6.85 20.10
C SER A 390 -23.08 6.14 19.32
N GLY A 391 -23.33 4.87 19.68
CA GLY A 391 -24.24 3.91 19.04
C GLY A 391 -23.57 2.54 18.91
N GLU A 392 -24.27 1.45 19.18
CA GLU A 392 -23.74 0.10 18.92
C GLU A 392 -23.75 -0.20 17.40
N PRO A 393 -22.77 -0.94 16.86
CA PRO A 393 -22.80 -1.36 15.46
C PRO A 393 -24.10 -2.13 15.17
N ALA A 394 -25.01 -1.50 14.43
CA ALA A 394 -26.27 -2.15 14.05
C ALA A 394 -25.99 -3.15 12.93
N PHE A 395 -26.12 -4.45 13.23
CA PHE A 395 -26.10 -5.49 12.20
C PHE A 395 -27.26 -5.27 11.24
N VAL A 396 -26.95 -5.15 9.94
CA VAL A 396 -27.94 -4.92 8.89
C VAL A 396 -28.32 -6.24 8.23
N ARG A 397 -27.32 -6.93 7.65
CA ARG A 397 -27.52 -8.19 6.92
C ARG A 397 -26.20 -8.91 6.65
N ASN A 398 -26.30 -10.18 6.29
CA ASN A 398 -25.23 -10.91 5.60
C ASN A 398 -25.46 -10.86 4.08
N GLN A 399 -24.39 -10.78 3.29
CA GLN A 399 -24.44 -10.74 1.82
C GLN A 399 -23.15 -11.27 1.17
N LYS A 400 -23.21 -11.63 -0.12
CA LYS A 400 -22.02 -12.11 -0.87
C LYS A 400 -21.31 -11.00 -1.62
N GLU A 401 -22.05 -9.95 -1.97
CA GLU A 401 -21.56 -8.81 -2.71
C GLU A 401 -20.66 -7.94 -1.84
N ASN A 402 -19.70 -7.26 -2.45
CA ASN A 402 -18.78 -6.34 -1.77
C ASN A 402 -19.27 -4.88 -1.76
N TYR A 403 -20.58 -4.68 -1.83
CA TYR A 403 -21.20 -3.36 -1.80
C TYR A 403 -22.52 -3.35 -1.03
N PHE A 404 -22.84 -2.24 -0.37
CA PHE A 404 -24.10 -2.05 0.34
C PHE A 404 -24.69 -0.69 0.01
N ASP A 405 -25.96 -0.66 -0.43
CA ASP A 405 -26.71 0.58 -0.63
C ASP A 405 -27.53 0.85 0.66
N PRO A 406 -27.14 1.85 1.48
CA PRO A 406 -27.87 2.23 2.69
C PRO A 406 -29.16 3.01 2.37
N GLY A 407 -29.44 3.31 1.10
CA GLY A 407 -30.54 4.16 0.68
C GLY A 407 -30.20 5.64 0.85
N ASN A 408 -31.23 6.46 1.10
CA ASN A 408 -31.06 7.90 1.27
C ASN A 408 -30.40 8.20 2.62
N LEU A 409 -29.37 9.05 2.60
CA LEU A 409 -28.67 9.52 3.78
C LEU A 409 -29.05 10.97 4.07
N GLU A 410 -29.15 11.31 5.36
CA GLU A 410 -29.35 12.70 5.78
C GLU A 410 -28.09 13.51 5.50
N GLN A 411 -28.22 14.75 5.03
CA GLN A 411 -27.10 15.67 4.84
C GLN A 411 -26.50 16.08 6.19
N ASN A 412 -25.25 16.57 6.16
CA ASN A 412 -24.52 17.06 7.34
C ASN A 412 -24.51 16.06 8.52
N SER A 413 -24.41 14.76 8.19
CA SER A 413 -24.49 13.67 9.15
C SER A 413 -23.31 12.72 8.99
N THR A 414 -22.79 12.23 10.12
CA THR A 414 -21.73 11.21 10.13
C THR A 414 -22.34 9.83 10.21
N TYR A 415 -21.84 8.92 9.38
CA TYR A 415 -22.20 7.51 9.38
C TYR A 415 -20.97 6.65 9.66
N TYR A 416 -21.18 5.61 10.47
CA TYR A 416 -20.19 4.60 10.80
C TYR A 416 -20.59 3.27 10.19
N TRP A 417 -19.60 2.50 9.78
CA TRP A 417 -19.82 1.20 9.17
C TRP A 417 -18.64 0.27 9.36
N ARG A 418 -18.94 -1.03 9.39
CA ARG A 418 -17.96 -2.10 9.57
C ARG A 418 -18.41 -3.30 8.76
N ILE A 419 -17.45 -4.02 8.20
CA ILE A 419 -17.69 -5.25 7.47
C ILE A 419 -16.99 -6.39 8.19
N ASP A 420 -17.75 -7.32 8.77
CA ASP A 420 -17.16 -8.54 9.33
C ASP A 420 -17.21 -9.65 8.28
N GLU A 421 -16.09 -10.33 8.08
CA GLU A 421 -15.94 -11.34 7.04
C GLU A 421 -16.30 -12.71 7.57
N VAL A 422 -17.15 -13.41 6.84
CA VAL A 422 -17.41 -14.83 7.07
C VAL A 422 -16.43 -15.62 6.20
N LEU A 423 -15.68 -16.52 6.79
CA LEU A 423 -14.74 -17.41 6.11
C LEU A 423 -15.40 -18.75 5.74
N SER A 424 -14.73 -19.55 4.91
CA SER A 424 -15.27 -20.83 4.42
C SER A 424 -15.49 -21.87 5.52
N ASP A 425 -14.78 -21.77 6.65
CA ASP A 425 -14.97 -22.61 7.84
C ASP A 425 -16.10 -22.11 8.76
N GLY A 426 -16.78 -21.03 8.39
CA GLY A 426 -17.84 -20.39 9.16
C GLY A 426 -17.35 -19.43 10.25
N SER A 427 -16.03 -19.27 10.42
CA SER A 427 -15.50 -18.28 11.35
C SER A 427 -15.78 -16.86 10.86
N ILE A 428 -15.92 -15.93 11.83
CA ILE A 428 -16.19 -14.52 11.56
C ILE A 428 -14.97 -13.71 11.98
N LYS A 429 -14.42 -12.93 11.05
CA LYS A 429 -13.34 -11.99 11.31
C LYS A 429 -13.90 -10.56 11.36
N THR A 430 -13.77 -9.92 12.51
CA THR A 430 -14.21 -8.53 12.69
C THR A 430 -13.38 -7.56 11.83
N GLY A 431 -14.06 -6.69 11.09
CA GLY A 431 -13.43 -5.69 10.24
C GLY A 431 -13.04 -4.41 10.98
N THR A 432 -12.36 -3.52 10.25
CA THR A 432 -12.06 -2.16 10.75
C THR A 432 -13.33 -1.31 10.77
N LEU A 433 -13.46 -0.47 11.79
CA LEU A 433 -14.50 0.55 11.85
C LEU A 433 -14.14 1.72 10.93
N TRP A 434 -15.03 2.03 9.99
CA TRP A 434 -14.91 3.17 9.09
C TRP A 434 -16.02 4.19 9.32
N HIS A 435 -15.78 5.42 8.90
CA HIS A 435 -16.78 6.47 8.91
C HIS A 435 -16.66 7.42 7.73
N PHE A 436 -17.74 8.13 7.43
CA PHE A 436 -17.76 9.26 6.49
C PHE A 436 -18.84 10.27 6.89
N THR A 437 -18.76 11.48 6.35
CA THR A 437 -19.72 12.56 6.63
C THR A 437 -20.38 13.03 5.34
N THR A 438 -21.70 13.06 5.29
CA THR A 438 -22.45 13.66 4.19
C THR A 438 -22.38 15.19 4.29
N LYS A 439 -22.31 15.88 3.14
CA LYS A 439 -22.34 17.34 3.04
C LYS A 439 -23.68 17.81 2.50
#